data_AF-K1SYJ3-F1
#
_entry.id   AF-K1SYJ3-F1
#
_cell.length_a   1.000
_cell.length_b   1.000
_cell.length_c   1.000
_cell.angle_alpha   90.00
_cell.angle_beta   90.00
_cell.angle_gamma   90.00
#
_symmetry.space_group_name_H-M   'P 1'
#
loop_
_entity.id
_entity.type
_entity.pdbx_description
1 polymer ?
#
loop_
_entity_poly.entity_id
_entity_poly.type
_entity_poly.pdbx_seq_one_letter_code
_entity_poly.pdbx_strand_id
1 'polypeptide(L)' 'MEKAKAATVYCEAASTWNADHAGKPWHYALVSHDEVRINSGFKYLMENRVPPEQLHFEL' A
#
# COMPACT_ATOMS: atom_id res chain seq x y z
N MET A 1 -10.52 4.18 -7.36
CA MET A 1 -9.82 2.98 -7.89
C MET A 1 -8.54 3.28 -8.68
N GLU A 2 -8.47 4.35 -9.48
CA GLU A 2 -7.32 4.62 -10.36
C GLU A 2 -5.99 4.81 -9.61
N LYS A 3 -6.00 5.52 -8.48
CA LYS A 3 -4.79 5.74 -7.66
C LYS A 3 -4.20 4.45 -7.11
N ALA A 4 -5.04 3.57 -6.56
CA ALA A 4 -4.59 2.28 -6.04
C ALA A 4 -4.05 1.39 -7.15
N LYS A 5 -4.73 1.34 -8.31
CA LYS A 5 -4.26 0.60 -9.48
C LYS A 5 -2.90 1.11 -9.97
N ALA A 6 -2.74 2.43 -10.13
CA ALA A 6 -1.48 3.03 -10.55
C ALA A 6 -0.35 2.76 -9.55
N ALA A 7 -0.64 2.85 -8.24
CA ALA A 7 0.34 2.59 -7.19
C ALA A 7 0.79 1.11 -7.19
N THR A 8 -0.13 0.16 -7.36
CA THR A 8 0.20 -1.26 -7.49
C THR A 8 1.13 -1.51 -8.67
N VAL A 9 0.80 -0.99 -9.86
CA VAL A 9 1.64 -1.12 -11.07
C VAL A 9 3.03 -0.52 -10.85
N TYR A 10 3.13 0.61 -10.16
CA TYR A 10 4.41 1.22 -9.84
C TYR A 10 5.26 0.34 -8.90
N CYS A 11 4.66 -0.19 -7.83
CA CYS A 11 5.34 -1.09 -6.91
C CYS A 11 5.84 -2.37 -7.60
N GLU A 12 5.06 -2.92 -8.54
CA GLU A 12 5.46 -4.06 -9.37
C GLU A 12 6.68 -3.71 -10.22
N ALA A 13 6.61 -2.61 -11.00
CA ALA A 13 7.71 -2.17 -11.84
C ALA A 13 9.00 -1.89 -11.06
N ALA A 14 8.89 -1.22 -9.90
CA ALA A 14 10.02 -0.94 -9.02
C ALA A 14 10.62 -2.24 -8.45
N SER A 15 9.77 -3.21 -8.10
CA SER A 15 10.22 -4.53 -7.62
C SER A 15 10.96 -5.31 -8.70
N THR A 16 10.46 -5.28 -9.93
CA THR A 16 11.14 -5.91 -11.08
C THR A 16 12.52 -5.32 -11.30
N TRP A 17 12.64 -3.99 -11.30
CA TRP A 17 13.96 -3.35 -11.43
C TRP A 17 14.87 -3.70 -10.25
N ASN A 18 14.35 -3.66 -9.02
CA ASN A 18 15.13 -3.95 -7.81
C ASN A 18 15.69 -5.38 -7.76
N ALA A 19 15.02 -6.36 -8.37
CA ALA A 19 15.46 -7.76 -8.40
C ALA A 19 16.86 -7.90 -9.02
N ASP A 20 17.19 -7.08 -10.02
CA ASP A 20 18.48 -7.09 -10.69
C ASP A 20 19.52 -6.15 -10.02
N HIS A 21 19.08 -5.33 -9.06
CA HIS A 21 19.89 -4.25 -8.46
C HIS A 21 20.05 -4.39 -6.94
N ALA A 22 19.87 -5.60 -6.39
CA ALA A 22 19.93 -5.90 -4.95
C ALA A 22 19.00 -5.04 -4.08
N GLY A 23 17.91 -4.53 -4.67
CA GLY A 23 16.88 -3.78 -3.98
C GLY A 23 15.84 -4.71 -3.33
N LYS A 24 15.05 -4.16 -2.39
CA LYS A 24 13.94 -4.89 -1.76
C LYS A 24 12.67 -4.82 -2.63
N PRO A 25 11.76 -5.80 -2.55
CA PRO A 25 10.45 -5.71 -3.19
C PRO A 25 9.58 -4.62 -2.55
N TRP A 26 8.79 -3.94 -3.37
CA TRP A 26 7.88 -2.87 -2.96
C TRP A 26 6.44 -3.40 -2.95
N HIS A 27 5.69 -3.01 -1.92
CA HIS A 27 4.29 -3.38 -1.77
C HIS A 27 3.47 -2.14 -1.50
N TYR A 28 2.36 -1.99 -2.23
CA TYR A 28 1.39 -0.94 -1.94
C TYR A 28 0.57 -1.31 -0.70
N ALA A 29 0.49 -0.41 0.26
CA ALA A 29 -0.32 -0.57 1.47
C ALA A 29 -1.18 0.68 1.67
N LEU A 30 -2.49 0.48 1.82
CA LEU A 30 -3.44 1.54 2.14
C LEU A 30 -3.71 1.49 3.64
N VAL A 31 -3.58 2.62 4.33
CA VAL A 31 -3.84 2.72 5.78
C VAL A 31 -4.92 3.79 5.98
N SER A 32 -5.93 3.50 6.79
CA SER A 32 -6.94 4.50 7.13
C SER A 32 -6.29 5.65 7.89
N HIS A 33 -6.73 6.88 7.63
CA HIS A 33 -6.30 8.03 8.39
C HIS A 33 -6.58 7.90 9.91
N ASP A 34 -7.60 7.13 10.30
CA ASP A 34 -7.95 6.88 11.71
C ASP A 34 -6.92 6.01 12.45
N GLU A 35 -6.16 5.18 11.71
CA GLU A 35 -5.12 4.30 12.24
C GLU A 35 -3.77 5.02 12.43
N VAL A 36 -3.63 6.22 11.86
CA VAL A 36 -2.38 6.99 11.89
C VAL A 36 -2.38 7.93 13.08
N ARG A 37 -1.56 7.61 14.09
CA ARG A 37 -1.32 8.47 15.26
C ARG A 37 0.15 8.86 15.36
N ILE A 38 0.45 9.92 16.11
CA ILE A 38 1.82 10.44 16.26
C ILE A 38 2.80 9.40 16.83
N ASN A 39 2.31 8.46 17.62
CA ASN A 39 3.07 7.38 18.23
C ASN A 39 2.92 6.03 17.50
N SER A 40 2.30 6.00 16.31
CA SER A 40 2.16 4.76 15.54
C SER A 40 3.52 4.29 15.01
N GLY A 41 3.91 3.07 15.37
CA GLY A 41 5.10 2.43 14.83
C GLY A 41 4.86 1.80 13.46
N PHE A 42 5.93 1.56 12.70
CA PHE A 42 5.83 0.95 11.36
C PHE A 42 5.09 -0.39 11.36
N LYS A 43 5.40 -1.28 12.32
CA LYS A 43 4.76 -2.60 12.42
C LYS A 43 3.24 -2.49 12.54
N TYR A 44 2.78 -1.63 13.45
CA TYR A 44 1.34 -1.39 13.66
C TYR A 44 0.64 -0.92 12.38
N LEU A 45 1.24 0.05 11.67
CA LEU A 45 0.65 0.59 10.44
C LEU A 45 0.53 -0.48 9.35
N MET A 46 1.53 -1.37 9.23
CA MET A 46 1.51 -2.44 8.24
C MET A 46 0.51 -3.56 8.59
N GLU A 47 0.34 -3.86 9.88
CA GLU A 47 -0.64 -4.84 10.36
C GLU A 47 -2.09 -4.34 10.19
N ASN A 48 -2.32 -3.02 10.28
CA ASN A 48 -3.64 -2.40 10.14
C ASN A 48 -3.91 -1.80 8.74
N ARG A 49 -3.14 -2.21 7.72
CA ARG A 49 -3.44 -1.82 6.34
C ARG A 49 -4.75 -2.46 5.88
N VAL A 50 -5.51 -1.73 5.07
CA VAL A 50 -6.76 -2.19 4.48
C VAL A 50 -6.54 -2.60 3.02
N PRO A 51 -7.33 -3.54 2.50
CA PRO A 51 -7.35 -3.81 1.08
C PRO A 51 -7.81 -2.56 0.29
N PRO A 52 -7.37 -2.38 -0.96
CA PRO A 52 -7.77 -1.25 -1.81
C PRO A 52 -9.19 -1.38 -2.41
N GLU A 53 -10.11 -2.09 -1.72
CA GLU A 53 -11.50 -2.24 -2.15
C GLU A 53 -12.32 -0.97 -1.84
N GLN A 54 -13.19 -0.60 -2.78
CA GLN A 54 -14.14 0.51 -2.58
C GLN A 54 -15.46 -0.06 -2.04
N LEU A 55 -15.98 0.50 -0.94
CA LEU A 55 -17.36 0.24 -0.53
C LEU A 55 -18.30 0.69 -1.65
N HIS A 56 -19.05 -0.26 -2.22
CA HIS A 56 -20.19 0.07 -3.08
C HIS A 56 -21.34 0.45 -2.16
N PHE A 57 -21.78 1.70 -2.25
CA PHE A 57 -23.07 2.10 -1.68
C PHE A 57 -24.12 1.86 -2.75
N GLU A 58 -24.96 0.85 -2.55
CA GLU A 58 -26.22 0.74 -3.29
C GLU A 58 -27.12 1.87 -2.80
N LEU A 59 -27.46 2.80 -3.70
CA LEU A 59 -28.47 3.84 -3.50
C LEU A 59 -29.83 3.32 -3.95
#